data_AF-A0A8T0DBT9-F1
#
_entry.id   AF-A0A8T0DBT9-F1
#
_cell.length_a   1.000
_cell.length_b   1.000
_cell.length_c   1.000
_cell.angle_alpha   90.00
_cell.angle_beta   90.00
_cell.angle_gamma   90.00
#
_symmetry.space_group_name_H-M   'P 1'
#
loop_
_entity.id
_entity.type
_entity.pdbx_description
1 polymer ?
#
loop_
_entity_poly.entity_id
_entity_poly.type
_entity_poly.pdbx_seq_one_letter_code
_entity_poly.pdbx_strand_id
1 'polypeptide(L)'
;MRLTEAVLHEAILCVGHLCVLNPDNQTSLQSGPPPTLLQRLVALPFDYFSQRPLTDLLYPTLIACCYQNSNNLAVLEAELNPSLLANYIEERILERTMEAFPDNDEKVAPSNDKLVTDARFRFEYRFPVKEWASGKDYFTR
;
A
#
# COMPACT_ATOMS: atom_id res chain seq x y z
N MET A 1 -6.97 5.50 23.32
CA MET A 1 -6.97 5.80 21.88
C MET A 1 -5.79 5.18 21.11
N ARG A 2 -4.67 4.77 21.74
CA ARG A 2 -3.54 4.12 21.03
C ARG A 2 -3.77 2.66 20.60
N LEU A 3 -4.62 1.91 21.31
CA LEU A 3 -4.88 0.50 20.99
C LEU A 3 -5.68 0.35 19.68
N THR A 4 -6.55 1.32 19.37
CA THR A 4 -7.40 1.30 18.17
C THR A 4 -6.59 1.53 16.89
N GLU A 5 -5.56 2.37 16.93
CA GLU A 5 -4.67 2.61 15.78
C GLU A 5 -3.81 1.39 15.46
N ALA A 6 -3.21 0.77 16.48
CA ALA A 6 -2.41 -0.44 16.28
C ALA A 6 -3.23 -1.58 15.64
N VAL A 7 -4.47 -1.77 16.10
CA VAL A 7 -5.38 -2.77 15.51
C VAL A 7 -5.78 -2.40 14.08
N LEU A 8 -6.02 -1.11 13.81
CA LEU A 8 -6.30 -0.64 12.45
C LEU A 8 -5.13 -0.91 11.51
N HIS A 9 -3.89 -0.66 11.94
CA HIS A 9 -2.71 -0.92 11.12
C HIS A 9 -2.54 -2.41 10.81
N GLU A 10 -2.72 -3.29 11.80
CA GLU A 10 -2.70 -4.74 11.56
C GLU A 10 -3.87 -5.18 10.67
N ALA A 11 -5.05 -4.57 10.78
CA ALA A 11 -6.17 -4.85 9.89
C ALA A 11 -5.86 -4.45 8.44
N ILE A 12 -5.29 -3.26 8.22
CA ILE A 12 -4.85 -2.79 6.89
C ILE A 12 -3.79 -3.74 6.32
N LEU A 13 -2.83 -4.17 7.15
CA LEU A 13 -1.81 -5.15 6.78
C LEU A 13 -2.44 -6.46 6.28
N CYS A 14 -3.33 -7.04 7.09
CA CYS A 14 -4.03 -8.28 6.79
C CYS A 14 -4.86 -8.20 5.51
N VAL A 15 -5.60 -7.10 5.30
CA VAL A 15 -6.39 -6.93 4.07
C VAL A 15 -5.49 -6.99 2.83
N GLY A 16 -4.33 -6.32 2.84
CA GLY A 16 -3.42 -6.38 1.71
C GLY A 16 -2.92 -7.80 1.41
N HIS A 17 -2.58 -8.57 2.45
CA HIS A 17 -2.17 -9.97 2.28
C HIS A 17 -3.29 -10.89 1.80
N LEU A 18 -4.54 -10.62 2.16
CA LEU A 18 -5.68 -11.38 1.66
C LEU A 18 -5.94 -11.09 0.18
N CYS A 19 -5.73 -9.86 -0.27
CA CYS A 19 -6.09 -9.44 -1.63
C CYS A 19 -4.98 -9.62 -2.67
N VAL A 20 -3.71 -9.65 -2.25
CA VAL A 20 -2.58 -9.68 -3.19
C VAL A 20 -2.68 -10.85 -4.17
N LEU A 21 -2.84 -10.51 -5.45
CA LEU A 21 -2.99 -11.46 -6.57
C LEU A 21 -4.08 -12.52 -6.34
N ASN A 22 -5.15 -12.16 -5.62
CA ASN A 22 -6.31 -13.01 -5.38
C ASN A 22 -7.60 -12.30 -5.81
N PRO A 23 -8.08 -12.52 -7.05
CA PRO A 23 -9.26 -11.84 -7.59
C PRO A 23 -10.55 -12.05 -6.79
N ASP A 24 -10.73 -13.23 -6.19
CA ASP A 24 -11.92 -13.56 -5.39
C ASP A 24 -11.95 -12.74 -4.10
N ASN A 25 -10.81 -12.65 -3.40
CA ASN A 25 -10.68 -11.85 -2.19
C ASN A 25 -10.75 -10.35 -2.50
N GLN A 26 -10.17 -9.89 -3.63
CA GLN A 26 -10.33 -8.52 -4.10
C GLN A 26 -11.80 -8.16 -4.34
N THR A 27 -12.55 -9.04 -5.02
CA THR A 27 -13.98 -8.84 -5.30
C THR A 27 -14.81 -8.87 -4.02
N SER A 28 -14.44 -9.72 -3.06
CA SER A 28 -15.10 -9.82 -1.76
C SER A 28 -15.06 -8.51 -0.97
N LEU A 29 -14.09 -7.62 -1.21
CA LEU A 29 -14.04 -6.31 -0.56
C LEU A 29 -15.26 -5.43 -0.81
N GLN A 30 -15.94 -5.64 -1.94
CA GLN A 30 -17.14 -4.91 -2.32
C GLN A 30 -18.44 -5.58 -1.85
N SER A 31 -18.34 -6.71 -1.14
CA SER A 31 -19.53 -7.42 -0.66
C SER A 31 -20.18 -6.68 0.51
N GLY A 32 -21.51 -6.64 0.52
CA GLY A 32 -22.31 -6.04 1.58
C GLY A 32 -22.75 -4.60 1.28
N PRO A 33 -23.48 -3.97 2.23
CA PRO A 33 -23.96 -2.61 2.06
C PRO A 33 -22.82 -1.57 2.11
N PRO A 34 -22.95 -0.44 1.40
CA PRO A 34 -21.98 0.64 1.50
C PRO A 34 -21.98 1.30 2.89
N PRO A 35 -20.84 1.85 3.36
CA PRO A 35 -19.53 1.81 2.70
C PRO A 35 -18.88 0.43 2.83
N THR A 36 -18.46 -0.12 1.69
CA THR A 36 -17.72 -1.39 1.58
C THR A 36 -16.35 -1.28 2.23
N LEU A 37 -15.63 -2.41 2.39
CA LEU A 37 -14.33 -2.38 3.04
C LEU A 37 -13.32 -1.52 2.24
N LEU A 38 -13.35 -1.61 0.91
CA LEU A 38 -12.51 -0.78 0.05
C LEU A 38 -12.88 0.72 0.18
N GLN A 39 -14.17 1.05 0.18
CA GLN A 39 -14.63 2.43 0.38
C GLN A 39 -14.16 3.00 1.74
N ARG A 40 -14.14 2.18 2.79
CA ARG A 40 -13.62 2.59 4.11
C ARG A 40 -12.11 2.83 4.09
N LEU A 41 -11.34 2.06 3.32
CA LEU A 41 -9.90 2.24 3.19
C LEU A 41 -9.55 3.52 2.43
N VAL A 42 -10.25 3.83 1.34
CA VAL A 42 -10.01 5.07 0.58
C VAL A 42 -10.52 6.32 1.31
N ALA A 43 -11.42 6.15 2.28
CA ALA A 43 -11.96 7.22 3.12
C ALA A 43 -11.22 7.41 4.46
N LEU A 44 -10.02 6.82 4.63
CA LEU A 44 -9.20 7.04 5.82
C LEU A 44 -8.78 8.52 5.96
N PRO A 45 -8.33 8.97 7.17
CA PRO A 45 -7.83 10.33 7.35
C PRO A 45 -6.67 10.67 6.40
N PHE A 46 -6.56 11.94 6.01
CA PHE A 46 -5.57 12.45 5.05
C PHE A 46 -4.11 12.06 5.38
N ASP A 47 -3.77 11.89 6.65
CA ASP A 47 -2.42 11.49 7.09
C ASP A 47 -2.01 10.13 6.49
N TYR A 48 -2.96 9.21 6.26
CA TYR A 48 -2.70 7.93 5.61
C TYR A 48 -2.32 8.03 4.13
N PHE A 49 -2.55 9.19 3.52
CA PHE A 49 -2.25 9.48 2.11
C PHE A 49 -1.10 10.48 1.93
N SER A 50 -0.58 11.06 3.00
CA SER A 50 0.37 12.17 2.91
C SER A 50 1.62 12.02 3.76
N GLN A 51 1.58 11.21 4.83
CA GLN A 51 2.68 11.09 5.76
C GLN A 51 3.25 9.67 5.80
N ARG A 52 4.58 9.56 5.66
CA ARG A 52 5.27 8.35 6.10
C ARG A 52 5.28 8.31 7.64
N PRO A 53 5.08 7.13 8.26
CA PRO A 53 5.04 5.80 7.65
C PRO A 53 3.64 5.31 7.21
N LEU A 54 2.59 6.11 7.35
CA LEU A 54 1.22 5.65 7.07
C LEU A 54 0.96 5.39 5.59
N THR A 55 1.64 6.10 4.67
CA THR A 55 1.62 5.77 3.24
C THR A 55 2.26 4.41 2.97
N ASP A 56 3.35 4.06 3.68
CA ASP A 56 4.01 2.75 3.59
C ASP A 56 3.14 1.62 4.14
N LEU A 57 2.17 1.95 4.99
CA LEU A 57 1.14 1.04 5.47
C LEU A 57 -0.03 0.91 4.47
N LEU A 58 -0.60 2.02 4.00
CA LEU A 58 -1.85 2.02 3.23
C LEU A 58 -1.62 1.68 1.76
N TYR A 59 -0.62 2.25 1.11
CA TYR A 59 -0.49 2.15 -0.36
C TYR A 59 -0.25 0.72 -0.85
N PRO A 60 0.61 -0.10 -0.21
CA PRO A 60 0.71 -1.51 -0.59
C PRO A 60 -0.61 -2.27 -0.46
N THR A 61 -1.46 -1.90 0.51
CA THR A 61 -2.80 -2.48 0.66
C THR A 61 -3.68 -2.10 -0.52
N LEU A 62 -3.75 -0.82 -0.86
CA LEU A 62 -4.56 -0.35 -1.99
C LEU A 62 -4.09 -0.94 -3.33
N ILE A 63 -2.77 -1.05 -3.53
CA ILE A 63 -2.18 -1.76 -4.68
C ILE A 63 -2.68 -3.20 -4.73
N ALA A 64 -2.60 -3.95 -3.63
CA ALA A 64 -3.06 -5.34 -3.58
C ALA A 64 -4.58 -5.47 -3.81
N CYS A 65 -5.38 -4.52 -3.33
CA CYS A 65 -6.83 -4.49 -3.53
C CYS A 65 -7.23 -4.19 -4.98
N CYS A 66 -6.52 -3.28 -5.67
CA CYS A 66 -6.96 -2.72 -6.94
C CYS A 66 -6.21 -3.28 -8.16
N TYR A 67 -5.00 -3.81 -7.99
CA TYR A 67 -4.20 -4.29 -9.12
C TYR A 67 -4.92 -5.41 -9.87
N GLN A 68 -5.06 -5.23 -11.19
CA GLN A 68 -5.79 -6.12 -12.11
C GLN A 68 -7.29 -6.32 -11.77
N ASN A 69 -7.89 -5.39 -11.02
CA ASN A 69 -9.31 -5.42 -10.69
C ASN A 69 -9.96 -4.07 -11.02
N SER A 70 -10.57 -3.96 -12.22
CA SER A 70 -11.14 -2.70 -12.72
C SER A 70 -12.28 -2.16 -11.85
N ASN A 71 -13.05 -3.04 -11.19
CA ASN A 71 -14.13 -2.61 -10.31
C ASN A 71 -13.59 -1.95 -9.04
N ASN A 72 -12.54 -2.53 -8.45
CA ASN A 72 -11.86 -1.94 -7.30
C ASN A 72 -11.09 -0.68 -7.68
N LEU A 73 -10.49 -0.65 -8.88
CA LEU A 73 -9.85 0.55 -9.41
C LEU A 73 -10.85 1.70 -9.56
N ALA A 74 -12.04 1.45 -10.11
CA ALA A 74 -13.08 2.47 -10.24
C ALA A 74 -13.53 3.06 -8.89
N VAL A 75 -13.57 2.24 -7.83
CA VAL A 75 -13.85 2.73 -6.46
C VAL A 75 -12.73 3.62 -5.94
N LEU A 76 -11.47 3.29 -6.24
CA LEU A 76 -10.32 4.10 -5.87
C LEU A 76 -10.33 5.44 -6.64
N GLU A 77 -10.60 5.41 -7.95
CA GLU A 77 -10.67 6.57 -8.85
C GLU A 77 -11.76 7.58 -8.45
N ALA A 78 -12.83 7.11 -7.80
CA ALA A 78 -13.90 7.99 -7.33
C ALA A 78 -13.43 8.96 -6.23
N GLU A 79 -12.41 8.59 -5.45
CA GLU A 79 -11.95 9.35 -4.29
C GLU A 79 -10.50 9.86 -4.46
N LEU A 80 -9.68 9.19 -5.26
CA LEU A 80 -8.24 9.38 -5.35
C LEU A 80 -7.73 9.26 -6.78
N ASN A 81 -6.59 9.89 -7.08
CA ASN A 81 -5.90 9.71 -8.36
C ASN A 81 -5.00 8.45 -8.32
N PRO A 82 -5.22 7.41 -9.14
CA PRO A 82 -4.43 6.18 -9.14
C PRO A 82 -2.93 6.39 -9.30
N SER A 83 -2.50 7.48 -9.97
CA SER A 83 -1.08 7.81 -10.15
C SER A 83 -0.32 7.96 -8.84
N LEU A 84 -0.98 8.20 -7.70
CA LEU A 84 -0.32 8.18 -6.39
C LEU A 84 0.27 6.79 -6.07
N LEU A 85 -0.40 5.71 -6.48
CA LEU A 85 0.08 4.35 -6.31
C LEU A 85 1.20 4.03 -7.30
N ALA A 86 1.11 4.55 -8.54
CA ALA A 86 2.19 4.42 -9.52
C ALA A 86 3.48 5.09 -9.03
N ASN A 87 3.39 6.33 -8.54
CA ASN A 87 4.51 7.09 -7.99
C ASN A 87 5.13 6.38 -6.79
N TYR A 88 4.30 5.81 -5.91
CA TYR A 88 4.78 5.01 -4.78
C TYR A 88 5.58 3.78 -5.23
N ILE A 89 5.09 3.04 -6.21
CA ILE A 89 5.80 1.88 -6.75
C ILE A 89 7.13 2.32 -7.38
N GLU A 90 7.14 3.44 -8.10
CA GLU A 90 8.36 4.00 -8.69
C GLU A 90 9.40 4.37 -7.63
N GLU A 91 8.97 5.04 -6.55
CA GLU A 91 9.83 5.38 -5.42
C GLU A 91 10.46 4.11 -4.79
N ARG A 92 9.67 3.05 -4.58
CA ARG A 92 10.17 1.76 -4.07
C ARG A 92 11.16 1.08 -5.02
N ILE A 93 10.95 1.17 -6.34
CA ILE A 93 11.89 0.65 -7.34
C ILE A 93 13.23 1.40 -7.25
N LEU A 94 13.19 2.74 -7.14
CA LEU A 94 14.38 3.58 -7.05
C LEU A 94 15.17 3.31 -5.78
N GLU A 95 14.51 3.28 -4.61
CA GLU A 95 15.14 2.97 -3.32
C GLU A 95 15.87 1.62 -3.37
N ARG A 96 15.20 0.58 -3.89
CA ARG A 96 15.80 -0.76 -4.03
C ARG A 96 17.00 -0.79 -4.99
N THR A 97 16.98 0.04 -6.03
CA THR A 97 18.09 0.14 -6.98
C THR A 97 19.28 0.85 -6.33
N MET A 98 19.05 1.89 -5.53
CA MET A 98 20.09 2.61 -4.80
C MET A 98 20.73 1.75 -3.71
N GLU A 99 19.96 0.94 -2.99
CA GLU A 99 20.47 -0.02 -1.99
C GLU A 99 21.43 -1.08 -2.61
N ALA A 100 21.28 -1.38 -3.90
CA ALA A 100 22.17 -2.31 -4.61
C ALA A 100 23.55 -1.70 -4.93
N PHE A 101 23.71 -0.38 -4.81
CA PHE A 101 24.96 0.36 -4.99
C PHE A 101 25.25 1.21 -3.75
N PRO A 102 25.67 0.61 -2.64
CA PRO A 102 25.92 1.36 -1.41
C PRO A 102 27.08 2.34 -1.63
N ASP A 103 26.79 3.64 -1.56
CA ASP A 103 27.82 4.64 -1.30
C ASP A 103 28.18 4.57 0.19
N ASN A 104 29.48 4.57 0.51
CA ASN A 104 30.00 4.09 1.80
C ASN A 104 29.81 5.07 2.98
N ASP A 105 29.02 6.13 2.83
CA ASP A 105 28.88 7.19 3.82
C ASP A 105 27.43 7.64 3.99
N GLU A 106 26.61 6.89 4.73
CA GLU A 106 25.48 7.48 5.45
C GLU A 106 24.99 6.58 6.60
N LYS A 107 25.39 6.94 7.83
CA LYS A 107 24.80 6.38 9.05
C LYS A 107 23.47 7.11 9.32
N VAL A 108 22.40 6.64 8.69
CA VAL A 108 21.04 7.09 9.03
C VAL A 108 20.72 6.58 10.44
N ALA A 109 20.41 7.50 11.36
CA ALA A 109 20.00 7.15 12.72
C ALA A 109 18.72 6.28 12.66
N PRO A 110 18.63 5.19 13.46
CA PRO A 110 17.46 4.33 13.43
C PRO A 110 16.20 5.10 13.87
N SER A 111 15.22 5.17 12.98
CA SER A 111 13.89 5.70 13.28
C SER A 111 13.24 4.86 14.38
N ASN A 112 12.78 5.51 15.45
CA ASN A 112 12.12 4.83 16.59
C ASN A 112 10.67 4.41 16.30
N ASP A 113 10.20 4.58 15.06
CA ASP A 113 8.84 4.22 14.66
C ASP A 113 8.76 2.71 14.34
N LYS A 114 7.83 2.03 15.01
CA LYS A 114 7.61 0.59 14.85
C LYS A 114 7.17 0.23 13.43
N LEU A 115 6.43 1.10 12.74
CA LEU A 115 6.03 0.87 11.35
C LEU A 115 7.23 0.92 10.39
N VAL A 116 8.23 1.74 10.71
CA VAL A 116 9.46 1.88 9.90
C VAL A 116 10.42 0.71 10.12
N THR A 117 10.44 0.16 11.33
CA THR A 117 11.40 -0.90 11.72
C THR A 117 10.87 -2.32 11.54
N ASP A 118 9.55 -2.52 11.47
CA ASP A 118 8.95 -3.84 11.29
C ASP A 118 8.93 -4.24 9.81
N ALA A 119 9.70 -5.28 9.49
CA ALA A 119 9.86 -5.78 8.13
C ALA A 119 8.54 -6.14 7.44
N ARG A 120 7.49 -6.50 8.19
CA ARG A 120 6.17 -6.86 7.62
C ARG A 120 5.53 -5.73 6.82
N PHE A 121 5.86 -4.48 7.12
CA PHE A 121 5.33 -3.31 6.41
C PHE A 121 6.12 -2.94 5.16
N ARG A 122 7.29 -3.55 4.91
CA ARG A 122 8.07 -3.29 3.70
C ARG A 122 7.35 -3.81 2.46
N PHE A 123 7.36 -3.02 1.39
CA PHE A 123 6.56 -3.27 0.20
C PHE A 123 6.83 -4.64 -0.45
N GLU A 124 8.08 -5.10 -0.47
CA GLU A 124 8.47 -6.37 -1.09
C GLU A 124 7.90 -7.61 -0.40
N TYR A 125 7.49 -7.51 0.86
CA TYR A 125 6.79 -8.59 1.57
C TYR A 125 5.28 -8.52 1.39
N ARG A 126 4.76 -7.41 0.85
CA ARG A 126 3.33 -7.16 0.70
C ARG A 126 2.85 -7.29 -0.75
N PHE A 127 3.74 -7.09 -1.72
CA PHE A 127 3.44 -7.20 -3.13
C PHE A 127 4.65 -7.75 -3.91
N PRO A 128 4.49 -8.79 -4.77
CA PRO A 128 5.62 -9.45 -5.39
C PRO A 128 6.46 -8.51 -6.27
N VAL A 129 7.78 -8.46 -6.03
CA VAL A 129 8.72 -7.57 -6.73
C VAL A 129 8.66 -7.71 -8.25
N LYS A 130 8.42 -8.92 -8.75
CA LYS A 130 8.28 -9.19 -10.20
C LYS A 130 7.09 -8.44 -10.84
N GLU A 131 6.07 -8.09 -10.06
CA GLU A 131 4.87 -7.39 -10.53
C GLU A 131 4.99 -5.86 -10.40
N TRP A 132 6.08 -5.31 -9.82
CA TRP A 132 6.18 -3.87 -9.56
C TRP A 132 6.13 -3.05 -10.83
N ALA A 133 6.87 -3.43 -11.88
CA ALA A 133 6.85 -2.72 -13.15
C ALA A 133 5.43 -2.71 -13.77
N SER A 134 4.79 -3.88 -13.85
CA SER A 134 3.43 -4.01 -14.36
C SER A 134 2.39 -3.31 -13.48
N GLY A 135 2.61 -3.27 -12.17
CA GLY A 135 1.83 -2.50 -11.21
C GLY A 135 1.89 -1.01 -11.48
N LYS A 136 3.09 -0.45 -11.64
CA LYS A 136 3.29 0.96 -12.00
C LYS A 136 2.55 1.31 -13.29
N ASP A 137 2.74 0.51 -14.33
CA ASP A 137 2.10 0.74 -15.63
C ASP A 137 0.58 0.62 -15.58
N TYR A 138 0.04 -0.17 -14.65
CA TYR A 138 -1.40 -0.31 -14.44
C TYR A 138 -2.02 0.94 -13.82
N PHE A 139 -1.35 1.54 -12.82
CA PHE A 139 -1.86 2.71 -12.09
C PHE A 139 -1.49 4.07 -12.71
N THR A 140 -0.69 4.08 -13.79
CA THR A 140 -0.35 5.31 -14.55
C THR A 140 -1.45 5.69 -15.56
N ARG A 141 -2.42 4.82 -15.79
CA ARG A 141 -3.43 4.94 -16.86
C ARG A 141 -4.57 5.89 -16.51
#